data_AF-A0A357LM32-F1
#
_entry.id   AF-A0A357LM32-F1
#
_cell.length_a   1.000
_cell.length_b   1.000
_cell.length_c   1.000
_cell.angle_alpha   90.00
_cell.angle_beta   90.00
_cell.angle_gamma   90.00
#
_symmetry.space_group_name_H-M   'P 1'
#
loop_
_entity.id
_entity.type
_entity.pdbx_description
1 polymer ?
#
loop_
_entity_poly.entity_id
_entity_poly.type
_entity_poly.pdbx_seq_one_letter_code
_entity_poly.pdbx_strand_id
1 'polypeptide(L)'
;MLTQNQIDFFNSNGFLVVEDVLDQATVLDPVRTEYAALLDTVITTWVAQGQMQAPAASDSFYDKLKLAYQAGCDLFQPMDISLPGNEIKSDTPMHFSKITFNFLTCPEVLDIIKDLIGPEITSNPIQHVRQKPPVPDLSASKVRAHIARTN
;
A
#
# COMPACT_ATOMS: atom_id res chain seq x y z
N MET A 1 14.88 19.97 1.86
CA MET A 1 16.34 19.91 1.66
C MET A 1 16.97 19.21 2.85
N LEU A 2 17.72 18.15 2.59
CA LEU A 2 18.47 17.41 3.60
C LEU A 2 19.67 18.21 4.08
N THR A 3 20.00 18.05 5.37
CA THR A 3 21.24 18.58 5.94
C THR A 3 22.44 17.71 5.54
N GLN A 4 23.65 18.27 5.57
CA GLN A 4 24.87 17.50 5.31
C GLN A 4 24.99 16.29 6.23
N ASN A 5 24.63 16.43 7.51
CA ASN A 5 24.64 15.33 8.47
C ASN A 5 23.70 14.18 8.06
N GLN A 6 22.53 14.49 7.49
CA GLN A 6 21.60 13.46 7.00
C GLN A 6 22.15 12.76 5.75
N ILE A 7 22.80 13.49 4.85
CA ILE A 7 23.45 12.94 3.66
C ILE A 7 24.61 12.02 4.07
N ASP A 8 25.46 12.47 5.00
CA ASP A 8 26.59 11.69 5.52
C ASP A 8 26.10 10.42 6.25
N PHE A 9 25.00 10.53 7.01
CA PHE A 9 24.34 9.39 7.63
C PHE A 9 23.85 8.38 6.58
N PHE A 10 23.15 8.85 5.54
CA PHE A 10 22.66 7.99 4.46
C PHE A 10 23.80 7.24 3.78
N ASN A 11 24.87 7.95 3.41
CA ASN A 11 26.04 7.38 2.75
C ASN A 11 26.76 6.34 3.62
N SER A 12 26.75 6.52 4.95
CA SER A 12 27.42 5.63 5.89
C SER A 12 26.58 4.39 6.25
N ASN A 13 25.25 4.53 6.27
CA ASN A 13 24.35 3.50 6.82
C ASN A 13 23.45 2.82 5.77
N GLY A 14 23.33 3.39 4.57
CA GLY A 14 22.46 2.89 3.51
C GLY A 14 20.96 3.15 3.74
N PHE A 15 20.60 3.92 4.76
CA PHE A 15 19.22 4.38 5.00
C PHE A 15 19.21 5.75 5.66
N LEU A 16 18.07 6.41 5.60
CA LEU A 16 17.82 7.68 6.30
C LEU A 16 16.35 7.71 6.73
N VAL A 17 16.11 8.16 7.96
CA VAL A 17 14.77 8.44 8.47
C VAL A 17 14.54 9.94 8.39
N VAL A 18 13.47 10.34 7.70
CA VAL A 18 13.00 11.72 7.63
C VAL A 18 11.55 11.71 8.08
N GLU A 19 11.28 12.33 9.22
CA GLU A 19 9.95 12.41 9.79
C GLU A 19 9.12 13.48 9.08
N ASP A 20 7.79 13.36 9.17
CA ASP A 20 6.83 14.39 8.76
C ASP A 20 6.96 14.87 7.31
N VAL A 21 7.39 13.99 6.40
CA VAL A 21 7.56 14.31 4.96
C VAL A 21 6.24 14.52 4.23
N LEU A 22 5.21 13.75 4.60
CA LEU A 22 3.95 13.69 3.87
C LEU A 22 2.87 14.45 4.63
N ASP A 23 2.24 15.39 3.94
CA ASP A 23 1.14 16.15 4.53
C ASP A 23 -0.08 15.26 4.78
N GLN A 24 -0.64 15.41 5.98
CA GLN A 24 -1.73 14.57 6.45
C GLN A 24 -3.01 14.79 5.62
N ALA A 25 -3.40 16.04 5.40
CA ALA A 25 -4.68 16.37 4.78
C ALA A 25 -4.68 16.23 3.26
N THR A 26 -3.54 16.52 2.61
CA THR A 26 -3.44 16.64 1.15
C THR A 26 -2.81 15.43 0.49
N VAL A 27 -2.07 14.59 1.24
CA VAL A 27 -1.45 13.37 0.70
C VAL A 27 -1.99 12.12 1.37
N LEU A 28 -1.93 12.01 2.69
CA LEU A 28 -2.25 10.75 3.39
C LEU A 28 -3.75 10.46 3.48
N ASP A 29 -4.59 11.42 3.87
CA ASP A 29 -6.04 11.22 4.00
C ASP A 29 -6.76 10.91 2.67
N PRO A 30 -6.38 11.52 1.53
CA PRO A 30 -6.91 11.13 0.24
C PRO A 30 -6.61 9.66 -0.10
N VAL A 31 -5.39 9.18 0.16
CA VAL A 31 -5.03 7.76 -0.05
C VAL A 31 -5.88 6.86 0.84
N ARG A 32 -6.02 7.18 2.14
CA ARG A 32 -6.84 6.39 3.06
C ARG A 32 -8.32 6.33 2.62
N THR A 33 -8.87 7.46 2.22
CA THR A 33 -10.26 7.56 1.73
C THR A 33 -10.46 6.73 0.48
N GLU A 34 -9.51 6.81 -0.47
CA GLU A 34 -9.54 6.01 -1.69
C GLU A 34 -9.50 4.50 -1.40
N TYR A 35 -8.58 4.06 -0.54
CA TYR A 35 -8.45 2.63 -0.21
C TYR A 35 -9.64 2.12 0.58
N ALA A 36 -10.30 2.96 1.38
CA ALA A 36 -11.56 2.60 2.04
C ALA A 36 -12.69 2.37 1.02
N ALA A 37 -12.85 3.27 0.05
CA ALA A 37 -13.85 3.12 -1.00
C ALA A 37 -13.54 1.92 -1.93
N LEU A 38 -12.27 1.67 -2.23
CA LEU A 38 -11.82 0.49 -2.96
C LEU A 38 -12.19 -0.80 -2.21
N LEU A 39 -11.89 -0.86 -0.91
CA LEU A 39 -12.24 -2.02 -0.09
C LEU A 39 -13.75 -2.29 -0.09
N ASP A 40 -14.57 -1.25 0.03
CA ASP A 40 -16.03 -1.37 -0.03
C ASP A 40 -16.52 -1.96 -1.35
N THR A 41 -15.90 -1.53 -2.46
CA THR A 41 -16.22 -2.05 -3.80
C THR A 41 -15.86 -3.53 -3.91
N VAL A 42 -14.65 -3.90 -3.47
CA VAL A 42 -14.14 -5.27 -3.52
C VAL A 42 -14.99 -6.21 -2.64
N ILE A 43 -15.33 -5.78 -1.42
CA ILE A 43 -16.19 -6.54 -0.52
C ILE A 43 -17.60 -6.72 -1.11
N THR A 44 -18.17 -5.70 -1.73
CA THR A 44 -19.48 -5.80 -2.38
C THR A 44 -19.48 -6.91 -3.44
N THR A 45 -18.41 -7.01 -4.23
CA THR A 45 -18.23 -8.10 -5.20
C THR A 45 -18.16 -9.47 -4.53
N TRP A 46 -17.37 -9.61 -3.45
CA TRP A 46 -17.22 -10.89 -2.76
C TRP A 46 -18.50 -11.35 -2.03
N VAL A 47 -19.26 -10.41 -1.47
CA VAL A 47 -20.58 -10.69 -0.88
C VAL A 47 -21.56 -11.18 -1.94
N ALA A 48 -21.61 -10.50 -3.11
CA ALA A 48 -22.47 -10.92 -4.22
C ALA A 48 -22.09 -12.32 -4.77
N GLN A 49 -20.82 -12.69 -4.67
CA GLN A 49 -20.31 -14.02 -5.05
C GLN A 49 -20.46 -15.08 -3.95
N GLY A 50 -21.00 -14.72 -2.77
CA GLY A 50 -21.13 -15.63 -1.63
C GLY A 50 -19.82 -16.04 -0.98
N GLN A 51 -18.72 -15.31 -1.23
CA GLN A 51 -17.39 -15.61 -0.69
C GLN A 51 -17.24 -15.14 0.77
N MET A 52 -17.99 -14.11 1.17
CA MET A 52 -18.03 -13.64 2.55
C MET A 52 -19.40 -13.07 2.91
N GLN A 53 -19.67 -12.96 4.21
CA GLN A 53 -20.86 -12.27 4.71
C GLN A 53 -20.69 -10.75 4.59
N ALA A 54 -21.79 -10.03 4.43
CA ALA A 54 -21.78 -8.58 4.42
C ALA A 54 -21.31 -8.04 5.79
N PRO A 55 -20.34 -7.09 5.82
CA PRO A 55 -19.99 -6.38 7.04
C PRO A 55 -21.19 -5.59 7.60
N ALA A 56 -21.15 -5.29 8.90
CA ALA A 56 -22.10 -4.38 9.52
C ALA A 56 -21.86 -2.94 9.04
N ALA A 57 -22.92 -2.12 9.03
CA ALA A 57 -22.80 -0.71 8.64
C ALA A 57 -21.85 0.11 9.55
N SER A 58 -21.62 -0.36 10.78
CA SER A 58 -20.71 0.25 11.75
C SER A 58 -19.25 -0.20 11.61
N ASP A 59 -18.96 -1.18 10.76
CA ASP A 59 -17.61 -1.74 10.63
C ASP A 59 -16.66 -0.73 10.01
N SER A 60 -15.52 -0.53 10.67
CA SER A 60 -14.45 0.33 10.18
C SER A 60 -13.70 -0.30 9.00
N PHE A 61 -12.82 0.48 8.37
CA PHE A 61 -11.89 -0.04 7.36
C PHE A 61 -11.11 -1.27 7.86
N TYR A 62 -10.62 -1.23 9.10
CA TYR A 62 -9.83 -2.33 9.68
C TYR A 62 -10.69 -3.56 9.99
N ASP A 63 -11.94 -3.36 10.43
CA ASP A 63 -12.87 -4.47 10.67
C ASP A 63 -13.18 -5.19 9.35
N LYS A 64 -13.44 -4.42 8.28
CA LYS A 64 -13.67 -4.93 6.92
C LYS A 64 -12.47 -5.73 6.40
N LEU A 65 -11.24 -5.21 6.55
CA LEU A 65 -10.02 -5.93 6.19
C LEU A 65 -9.90 -7.26 6.95
N LYS A 66 -10.17 -7.24 8.26
CA LYS A 66 -10.12 -8.44 9.10
C LYS A 66 -11.16 -9.47 8.65
N LEU A 67 -12.40 -9.06 8.40
CA LEU A 67 -13.47 -9.94 7.93
C LEU A 67 -13.12 -10.59 6.59
N ALA A 68 -12.65 -9.81 5.61
CA ALA A 68 -12.20 -10.33 4.32
C ALA A 68 -11.03 -11.31 4.48
N TYR A 69 -10.07 -11.00 5.36
CA TYR A 69 -8.95 -11.89 5.64
C TYR A 69 -9.40 -13.23 6.25
N GLN A 70 -10.31 -13.19 7.21
CA GLN A 70 -10.89 -14.37 7.88
C GLN A 70 -11.73 -15.22 6.93
N ALA A 71 -12.45 -14.58 5.99
CA ALA A 71 -13.16 -15.27 4.91
C ALA A 71 -12.24 -15.91 3.87
N GLY A 72 -10.94 -15.61 3.90
CA GLY A 72 -9.97 -16.15 2.95
C GLY A 72 -9.95 -15.41 1.60
N CYS A 73 -10.60 -14.25 1.50
CA CYS A 73 -10.59 -13.41 0.30
C CYS A 73 -9.18 -12.85 0.04
N ASP A 74 -8.76 -12.85 -1.23
CA ASP A 74 -7.46 -12.30 -1.63
C ASP A 74 -7.54 -10.78 -1.82
N LEU A 75 -7.28 -10.04 -0.76
CA LEU A 75 -7.18 -8.57 -0.75
C LEU A 75 -5.98 -8.04 -1.52
N PHE A 76 -4.98 -8.89 -1.78
CA PHE A 76 -3.67 -8.43 -2.20
C PHE A 76 -3.73 -7.83 -3.61
N GLN A 77 -4.15 -8.63 -4.59
CA GLN A 77 -4.18 -8.19 -5.98
C GLN A 77 -5.14 -7.01 -6.26
N PRO A 78 -6.40 -7.00 -5.79
CA PRO A 78 -7.31 -5.90 -6.10
C PRO A 78 -6.96 -4.58 -5.41
N MET A 79 -6.10 -4.60 -4.40
CA MET A 79 -5.64 -3.40 -3.70
C MET A 79 -4.16 -3.08 -3.97
N ASP A 80 -3.48 -3.83 -4.84
CA ASP A 80 -2.10 -3.53 -5.24
C ASP A 80 -2.07 -2.63 -6.47
N ILE A 81 -0.98 -1.87 -6.58
CA ILE A 81 -0.76 -0.87 -7.64
C ILE A 81 0.04 -1.43 -8.80
N SER A 82 0.23 -2.75 -8.81
CA SER A 82 0.94 -3.48 -9.82
C SER A 82 0.19 -4.75 -10.21
N LEU A 83 0.38 -5.15 -11.47
CA LEU A 83 -0.04 -6.46 -11.94
C LEU A 83 0.83 -7.55 -11.29
N PRO A 84 0.29 -8.76 -11.12
CA PRO A 84 1.06 -9.83 -10.52
C PRO A 84 2.21 -10.25 -11.45
N GLY A 85 3.29 -10.76 -10.87
CA GLY A 85 4.43 -11.28 -11.65
C GLY A 85 4.17 -12.61 -12.37
N ASN A 86 2.94 -13.14 -12.34
CA ASN A 86 2.55 -14.41 -12.95
C ASN A 86 1.52 -14.21 -14.09
N GLU A 87 0.45 -15.00 -14.14
CA GLU A 87 -0.56 -14.94 -15.19
C GLU A 87 -1.36 -13.63 -15.13
N ILE A 88 -1.29 -12.85 -16.21
CA ILE A 88 -2.06 -11.62 -16.40
C ILE A 88 -3.14 -11.88 -17.45
N LYS A 89 -4.38 -11.59 -17.07
CA LYS A 89 -5.59 -11.64 -17.90
C LYS A 89 -6.16 -10.25 -18.08
N SER A 90 -7.06 -10.08 -19.05
CA SER A 90 -7.73 -8.79 -19.31
C SER A 90 -8.54 -8.26 -18.11
N ASP A 91 -8.93 -9.14 -17.19
CA ASP A 91 -9.70 -8.85 -15.98
C ASP A 91 -8.85 -8.95 -14.70
N THR A 92 -7.52 -9.06 -14.82
CA THR A 92 -6.64 -9.08 -13.64
C THR A 92 -6.75 -7.75 -12.90
N PRO A 93 -7.14 -7.75 -11.62
CA PRO A 93 -7.41 -6.51 -10.92
C PRO A 93 -6.08 -5.81 -10.56
N MET A 94 -6.10 -4.49 -10.61
CA MET A 94 -5.00 -3.61 -10.21
C MET A 94 -5.61 -2.27 -9.83
N HIS A 95 -5.18 -1.69 -8.72
CA HIS A 95 -5.61 -0.36 -8.31
C HIS A 95 -4.69 0.70 -8.88
N PHE A 96 -5.18 1.42 -9.89
CA PHE A 96 -4.46 2.53 -10.49
C PHE A 96 -5.33 3.78 -10.43
N SER A 97 -4.85 4.82 -9.77
CA SER A 97 -5.61 6.05 -9.59
C SER A 97 -4.71 7.28 -9.61
N LYS A 98 -5.34 8.44 -9.81
CA LYS A 98 -4.66 9.72 -9.71
C LYS A 98 -4.15 9.98 -8.28
N ILE A 99 -4.87 9.55 -7.24
CA ILE A 99 -4.46 9.77 -5.85
C ILE A 99 -3.22 8.96 -5.52
N THR A 100 -3.20 7.67 -5.89
CA THR A 100 -2.02 6.83 -5.68
C THR A 100 -0.84 7.29 -6.53
N PHE A 101 -1.07 7.73 -7.77
CA PHE A 101 0.00 8.33 -8.59
C PHE A 101 0.57 9.61 -7.94
N ASN A 102 -0.30 10.51 -7.47
CA ASN A 102 0.12 11.73 -6.78
C ASN A 102 0.97 11.43 -5.53
N PHE A 103 0.64 10.38 -4.77
CA PHE A 103 1.45 9.91 -3.65
C PHE A 103 2.85 9.45 -4.10
N LEU A 104 2.93 8.69 -5.19
CA LEU A 104 4.20 8.20 -5.74
C LEU A 104 5.08 9.33 -6.30
N THR A 105 4.46 10.43 -6.73
CA THR A 105 5.15 11.61 -7.29
C THR A 105 5.08 12.82 -6.35
N CYS A 106 4.95 12.60 -5.04
CA CYS A 106 4.86 13.67 -4.04
C CYS A 106 6.12 14.56 -4.11
N PRO A 107 5.99 15.88 -4.39
CA PRO A 107 7.15 16.77 -4.54
C PRO A 107 8.10 16.75 -3.35
N GLU A 108 7.58 16.68 -2.13
CA GLU A 108 8.34 16.61 -0.88
C GLU A 108 9.24 15.38 -0.83
N VAL A 109 8.75 14.23 -1.32
CA VAL A 109 9.52 13.00 -1.42
C VAL A 109 10.58 13.11 -2.52
N LEU A 110 10.20 13.63 -3.68
CA LEU A 110 11.10 13.79 -4.81
C LEU A 110 12.24 14.78 -4.51
N ASP A 111 11.97 15.86 -3.78
CA ASP A 111 12.98 16.82 -3.35
C ASP A 111 13.99 16.20 -2.39
N ILE A 112 13.54 15.34 -1.48
CA ILE A 112 14.43 14.57 -0.59
C ILE A 112 15.29 13.59 -1.38
N ILE A 113 14.69 12.84 -2.32
CA ILE A 113 15.42 11.88 -3.15
C ILE A 113 16.46 12.59 -4.01
N LYS A 114 16.11 13.76 -4.57
CA LYS A 114 17.01 14.58 -5.38
C LYS A 114 18.29 14.98 -4.64
N ASP A 115 18.21 15.24 -3.33
CA ASP A 115 19.38 15.55 -2.52
C ASP A 115 20.33 14.35 -2.36
N LEU A 116 19.83 13.12 -2.52
CA LEU A 116 20.60 11.89 -2.40
C LEU A 116 21.17 11.39 -3.72
N ILE A 117 20.38 11.45 -4.81
CA ILE A 117 20.75 10.81 -6.09
C ILE A 117 20.85 11.79 -7.27
N GLY A 118 20.56 13.07 -7.05
CA GLY A 118 20.49 14.08 -8.10
C GLY A 118 19.10 14.20 -8.76
N PRO A 119 18.94 15.13 -9.71
CA PRO A 119 17.64 15.52 -10.25
C PRO A 119 17.00 14.51 -11.20
N GLU A 120 17.76 13.54 -11.72
CA GLU A 120 17.25 12.52 -12.63
C GLU A 120 16.70 11.33 -11.83
N ILE A 121 15.42 11.41 -11.48
CA ILE A 121 14.72 10.38 -10.70
C ILE A 121 13.97 9.45 -11.66
N THR A 122 14.29 8.16 -11.61
CA THR A 122 13.54 7.10 -12.30
C THR A 122 13.01 6.09 -11.28
N SER A 123 11.82 5.56 -11.52
CA SER A 123 11.22 4.51 -10.68
C SER A 123 11.04 3.23 -11.50
N ASN A 124 11.76 2.15 -11.17
CA ASN A 124 11.81 0.92 -11.96
C ASN A 124 12.25 -0.33 -11.14
N PRO A 125 11.60 -1.52 -11.22
CA PRO A 125 10.17 -1.79 -11.35
C PRO A 125 9.56 -2.46 -10.09
N ILE A 126 8.22 -2.48 -10.11
CA ILE A 126 7.26 -3.05 -9.16
C ILE A 126 7.21 -2.37 -7.79
N GLN A 127 6.46 -1.27 -7.76
CA GLN A 127 5.95 -0.67 -6.54
C GLN A 127 4.78 -1.51 -6.05
N HIS A 128 4.70 -1.71 -4.73
CA HIS A 128 3.64 -2.51 -4.13
C HIS A 128 3.02 -1.79 -2.96
N VAL A 129 1.71 -1.99 -2.79
CA VAL A 129 1.05 -1.70 -1.52
C VAL A 129 1.34 -2.84 -0.56
N ARG A 130 1.95 -2.52 0.58
CA ARG A 130 2.22 -3.52 1.63
C ARG A 130 1.16 -3.46 2.71
N GLN A 131 0.17 -4.32 2.59
CA GLN A 131 -0.84 -4.51 3.64
C GLN A 131 -0.25 -5.31 4.80
N LYS A 132 -0.41 -4.81 6.03
CA LYS A 132 0.03 -5.47 7.27
C LYS A 132 -1.16 -5.81 8.15
N PRO A 133 -1.75 -7.01 8.01
CA PRO A 133 -2.80 -7.44 8.92
C PRO A 133 -2.22 -7.67 10.34
N PRO A 134 -3.02 -7.53 11.40
CA PRO A 134 -2.61 -7.86 12.77
C PRO A 134 -2.12 -9.32 12.88
N VAL A 135 -1.02 -9.52 13.62
CA VAL A 135 -0.24 -10.77 13.69
C VAL A 135 -1.00 -12.05 14.11
N PRO A 136 -2.04 -12.04 14.98
CA PRO A 136 -2.69 -13.29 15.43
C PRO A 136 -3.34 -14.12 14.30
N ASP A 137 -3.68 -13.50 13.17
CA ASP A 137 -4.45 -14.14 12.10
C ASP A 137 -3.58 -14.66 10.93
N LEU A 138 -2.24 -14.52 10.95
CA LEU A 138 -1.39 -15.01 9.86
C LEU A 138 -1.33 -16.55 9.81
N SER A 139 -2.24 -17.18 9.05
CA SER A 139 -2.19 -18.63 8.79
C SER A 139 -0.89 -18.98 8.06
N ALA A 140 -0.20 -20.04 8.50
CA ALA A 140 1.10 -20.46 7.96
C ALA A 140 1.12 -20.70 6.43
N SER A 141 -0.04 -20.92 5.80
CA SER A 141 -0.20 -21.10 4.35
C SER A 141 -0.25 -19.81 3.52
N LYS A 142 -0.24 -18.62 4.14
CA LYS A 142 -0.40 -17.31 3.46
C LYS A 142 0.87 -16.46 3.45
N VAL A 143 2.05 -17.04 3.66
CA VAL A 143 3.33 -16.30 3.56
C VAL A 143 3.64 -16.01 2.09
N ARG A 144 3.36 -14.77 1.65
CA ARG A 144 3.82 -14.20 0.37
C ARG A 144 5.00 -13.27 0.63
N ALA A 145 5.81 -12.96 -0.40
CA ALA A 145 6.97 -12.05 -0.30
C ALA A 145 6.64 -10.68 0.34
N HIS A 146 5.38 -10.26 0.30
CA HIS A 146 4.91 -8.99 0.82
C HIS A 146 4.31 -9.06 2.25
N ILE A 147 4.20 -10.25 2.84
CA ILE A 147 3.66 -10.48 4.19
C ILE A 147 4.79 -10.91 5.13
N ALA A 148 5.52 -9.95 5.68
CA ALA A 148 6.49 -10.22 6.75
C ALA A 148 5.85 -10.19 8.15
N ARG A 149 6.06 -11.24 8.95
CA ARG A 149 5.83 -11.23 10.40
C ARG A 149 6.82 -10.23 11.01
N THR A 150 6.32 -9.29 11.82
CA THR A 150 7.18 -8.51 12.72
C THR A 150 7.25 -9.30 14.04
N ASN A 151 8.48 -9.55 14.50
CA ASN A 151 8.73 -10.22 15.79
C ASN A 151 8.34 -9.32 16.97
#